data_AF-A0A1I6BMM7-F1
#
_entry.id   AF-A0A1I6BMM7-F1
#
_cell.length_a   1.000
_cell.length_b   1.000
_cell.length_c   1.000
_cell.angle_alpha   90.00
_cell.angle_beta   90.00
_cell.angle_gamma   90.00
#
_symmetry.space_group_name_H-M   'P 1'
#
loop_
_entity.id
_entity.type
_entity.pdbx_description
1 polymer ?
#
loop_
_entity_poly.entity_id
_entity_poly.type
_entity_poly.pdbx_seq_one_letter_code
_entity_poly.pdbx_strand_id
1 'polypeptide(L)'
;MSFTSIPEKVRFNVWLHAGGRCQYPGCNEPLWKDTLTLKKMNRAYLAHIVADSADGPRGDAVLSDQLKADASNIMLLCDMHHRLIDKTPVLEHTVELLQQYKQEHEERIERQTSVHTSKRTLIILMGTRVGHRRADGVLNDEEAQEAVFPQRYPATDRGIHIKLNDVPITEKDSPFWNLAKLSIERGLEQLARGEDPTGRPINHLSIFAIAPIPVLIFLGQQLSNITAADVYQRHRNPASWKWQEFKNEGFNYTTVFPEAAESECVVAINISLSGHIHEAEIAAALGKSLPTYLLTIAEPSVSFLRAQEQLELFTQEWRALLTRIRTTHGEKCEVHVFPAVPNSVAVEIGRALLPKIDPTMHLYNRNAPNDVFRQVMTIE
;
A
#
# COMPACT_ATOMS: atom_id res chain seq x y z
N MET A 1 -31.39 21.89 29.30
CA MET A 1 -32.00 21.64 27.97
C MET A 1 -31.96 22.97 27.24
N SER A 2 -31.51 22.98 25.98
CA SER A 2 -31.51 24.19 25.13
C SER A 2 -32.91 24.79 25.10
N PHE A 3 -33.03 26.10 25.30
CA PHE A 3 -34.30 26.82 25.24
C PHE A 3 -34.64 27.22 23.80
N THR A 4 -33.63 27.24 22.92
CA THR A 4 -33.74 27.64 21.53
C THR A 4 -33.91 26.44 20.61
N SER A 5 -34.86 26.53 19.67
CA SER A 5 -34.98 25.58 18.56
C SER A 5 -33.98 25.95 17.46
N ILE A 6 -33.03 25.05 17.18
CA ILE A 6 -32.03 25.25 16.11
C ILE A 6 -32.73 25.09 14.74
N PRO A 7 -32.64 26.08 13.82
CA PRO A 7 -33.27 26.00 12.51
C PRO A 7 -32.83 24.77 11.71
N GLU A 8 -33.75 24.17 10.95
CA GLU A 8 -33.48 22.92 10.22
C GLU A 8 -32.28 23.00 9.28
N LYS A 9 -32.12 24.13 8.54
CA LYS A 9 -30.97 24.36 7.66
C LYS A 9 -29.62 24.30 8.41
N VAL A 10 -29.58 24.83 9.63
CA VAL A 10 -28.40 24.82 10.49
C VAL A 10 -28.11 23.39 10.97
N ARG A 11 -29.16 22.66 11.37
CA ARG A 11 -29.06 21.23 11.74
C ARG A 11 -28.47 20.41 10.60
N PHE A 12 -28.96 20.58 9.37
CA PHE A 12 -28.43 19.87 8.20
C PHE A 12 -26.97 20.22 7.91
N ASN A 13 -26.60 21.49 8.03
CA ASN A 13 -25.22 21.91 7.84
C ASN A 13 -24.27 21.22 8.84
N VAL A 14 -24.61 21.25 10.14
CA VAL A 14 -23.82 20.58 11.19
C VAL A 14 -23.75 19.07 10.94
N TRP A 15 -24.86 18.42 10.58
CA TRP A 15 -24.89 16.99 10.26
C TRP A 15 -24.00 16.62 9.06
N LEU A 16 -24.02 17.45 8.01
CA LEU A 16 -23.25 17.24 6.79
C LEU A 16 -21.75 17.30 7.09
N HIS A 17 -21.28 18.38 7.72
CA HIS A 17 -19.86 18.55 8.03
C HIS A 17 -19.35 17.56 9.09
N ALA A 18 -20.22 17.10 9.99
CA ALA A 18 -19.86 16.05 10.95
C ALA A 18 -19.86 14.63 10.35
N GLY A 19 -20.35 14.44 9.12
CA GLY A 19 -20.52 13.12 8.50
C GLY A 19 -21.47 12.19 9.28
N GLY A 20 -22.39 12.76 10.06
CA GLY A 20 -23.26 12.03 10.97
C GLY A 20 -22.54 11.27 12.10
N ARG A 21 -21.35 11.75 12.51
CA ARG A 21 -20.53 11.16 13.56
C ARG A 21 -20.27 12.13 14.71
N CYS A 22 -20.06 11.59 15.90
CA CYS A 22 -19.71 12.39 17.07
C CYS A 22 -18.39 13.15 16.83
N GLN A 23 -18.41 14.47 17.06
CA GLN A 23 -17.28 15.38 16.85
C GLN A 23 -16.32 15.45 18.05
N TYR A 24 -16.59 14.73 19.14
CA TYR A 24 -15.66 14.67 20.26
C TYR A 24 -14.40 13.87 19.88
N PRO A 25 -13.18 14.35 20.20
CA PRO A 25 -11.93 13.66 19.87
C PRO A 25 -11.91 12.21 20.37
N GLY A 26 -11.50 11.29 19.49
CA GLY A 26 -11.41 9.86 19.81
C GLY A 26 -12.73 9.08 19.79
N CYS A 27 -13.89 9.72 19.63
CA CYS A 27 -15.19 9.02 19.60
C CYS A 27 -15.59 8.53 18.20
N ASN A 28 -15.89 9.47 17.29
CA ASN A 28 -16.28 9.19 15.91
C ASN A 28 -17.48 8.20 15.73
N GLU A 29 -18.28 7.96 16.77
CA GLU A 29 -19.42 7.02 16.71
C GLU A 29 -20.47 7.47 15.67
N PRO A 30 -21.09 6.53 14.93
CA PRO A 30 -22.19 6.86 14.04
C PRO A 30 -23.45 7.21 14.84
N LEU A 31 -24.04 8.38 14.58
CA LEU A 31 -25.19 8.89 15.33
C LEU A 31 -26.54 8.62 14.66
N TRP A 32 -26.51 7.99 13.48
CA TRP A 32 -27.69 7.61 12.68
C TRP A 32 -28.14 6.15 12.88
N LYS A 33 -27.45 5.40 13.75
CA LYS A 33 -27.82 4.04 14.16
C LYS A 33 -27.38 3.71 15.58
N ASP A 34 -28.02 2.71 16.15
CA ASP A 34 -27.51 2.03 17.33
C ASP A 34 -26.30 1.16 16.95
N THR A 35 -25.22 1.24 17.72
CA THR A 35 -23.98 0.50 17.42
C THR A 35 -24.07 -0.98 17.76
N LEU A 36 -24.94 -1.36 18.70
CA LEU A 36 -25.11 -2.76 19.14
C LEU A 36 -26.13 -3.53 18.29
N THR A 37 -27.30 -2.95 18.06
CA THR A 37 -28.42 -3.59 17.37
C THR A 37 -28.51 -3.24 15.89
N LEU A 38 -27.69 -2.29 15.41
CA LEU A 38 -27.67 -1.77 14.03
C LEU A 38 -28.97 -1.12 13.55
N LYS A 39 -29.96 -0.94 14.44
CA LYS A 39 -31.23 -0.27 14.12
C LYS A 39 -30.99 1.20 13.78
N LYS A 40 -31.66 1.69 12.74
CA LYS A 40 -31.65 3.10 12.35
C LYS A 40 -32.36 3.94 13.41
N MET A 41 -31.68 4.97 13.91
CA MET A 41 -32.23 5.92 14.88
C MET A 41 -31.36 7.16 14.96
N ASN A 42 -31.93 8.28 15.40
CA ASN A 42 -31.16 9.50 15.65
C ASN A 42 -30.73 9.54 17.12
N ARG A 43 -29.42 9.42 17.37
CA ARG A 43 -28.79 9.50 18.71
C ARG A 43 -28.00 10.79 18.92
N ALA A 44 -28.10 11.73 17.98
CA ALA A 44 -27.30 12.94 18.02
C ALA A 44 -27.90 14.02 18.90
N TYR A 45 -27.01 14.74 19.56
CA TYR A 45 -27.27 15.99 20.24
C TYR A 45 -26.57 17.10 19.48
N LEU A 46 -27.26 18.22 19.32
CA LEU A 46 -26.71 19.45 18.80
C LEU A 46 -26.36 20.32 20.00
N ALA A 47 -25.08 20.35 20.34
CA ALA A 47 -24.57 21.01 21.53
C ALA A 47 -23.98 22.36 21.15
N HIS A 48 -24.36 23.41 21.88
CA HIS A 48 -23.77 24.72 21.71
C HIS A 48 -22.38 24.78 22.33
N ILE A 49 -21.43 25.38 21.60
CA ILE A 49 -20.09 25.69 22.11
C ILE A 49 -20.22 26.84 23.13
N VAL A 50 -20.75 27.98 22.69
CA VAL A 50 -21.25 29.08 23.53
C VAL A 50 -22.75 28.86 23.72
N ALA A 51 -23.20 28.66 24.95
CA ALA A 51 -24.60 28.33 25.25
C ALA A 51 -25.59 29.32 24.64
N ASP A 52 -26.82 28.86 24.40
CA ASP A 52 -27.92 29.67 23.85
C ASP A 52 -28.49 30.69 24.85
N SER A 53 -28.00 30.68 26.09
CA SER A 53 -28.35 31.60 27.18
C SER A 53 -27.10 32.03 27.92
N ALA A 54 -27.10 33.27 28.42
CA ALA A 54 -25.97 33.84 29.16
C ALA A 54 -25.63 33.06 30.45
N ASP A 55 -26.63 32.44 31.09
CA ASP A 55 -26.46 31.64 32.30
C ASP A 55 -26.09 30.17 32.02
N GLY A 56 -26.00 29.77 30.74
CA GLY A 56 -25.67 28.42 30.34
C GLY A 56 -24.16 28.11 30.41
N PRO A 57 -23.76 26.84 30.17
CA PRO A 57 -22.34 26.48 30.08
C PRO A 57 -21.62 27.32 29.01
N ARG A 58 -20.62 28.10 29.43
CA ARG A 58 -19.91 29.06 28.56
C ARG A 58 -20.84 30.09 27.89
N GLY A 59 -21.96 30.42 28.54
CA GLY A 59 -22.85 31.48 28.10
C GLY A 59 -22.18 32.85 28.15
N ASP A 60 -22.62 33.74 27.26
CA ASP A 60 -22.13 35.11 27.16
C ASP A 60 -23.31 36.07 26.94
N ALA A 61 -23.26 37.25 27.54
CA ALA A 61 -24.38 38.20 27.51
C ALA A 61 -24.73 38.70 26.09
N VAL A 62 -23.78 38.64 25.16
CA VAL A 62 -23.94 39.11 23.77
C VAL A 62 -23.87 37.95 22.79
N LEU A 63 -22.83 37.11 22.90
CA LEU A 63 -22.56 36.05 21.92
C LEU A 63 -23.60 34.94 21.96
N SER A 64 -24.21 34.65 23.11
CA SER A 64 -25.25 33.62 23.22
C SER A 64 -26.42 33.90 22.28
N ASP A 65 -26.91 35.14 22.21
CA ASP A 65 -28.01 35.48 21.32
C ASP A 65 -27.60 35.48 19.83
N GLN A 66 -26.38 35.96 19.55
CA GLN A 66 -25.84 36.04 18.19
C GLN A 66 -25.55 34.66 17.59
N LEU A 67 -25.02 33.73 18.40
CA LEU A 67 -24.48 32.45 17.92
C LEU A 67 -25.41 31.25 18.15
N LYS A 68 -26.55 31.40 18.86
CA LYS A 68 -27.46 30.28 19.17
C LYS A 68 -27.98 29.52 17.94
N ALA A 69 -27.98 30.17 16.76
CA ALA A 69 -28.37 29.57 15.48
C ALA A 69 -27.22 29.52 14.46
N ASP A 70 -25.99 29.79 14.87
CA ASP A 70 -24.81 29.70 14.00
C ASP A 70 -24.26 28.26 13.99
N ALA A 71 -24.08 27.68 12.80
CA ALA A 71 -23.55 26.33 12.66
C ALA A 71 -22.12 26.19 13.18
N SER A 72 -21.31 27.26 13.13
CA SER A 72 -19.95 27.28 13.68
C SER A 72 -19.94 27.12 15.21
N ASN A 73 -21.03 27.50 15.88
CA ASN A 73 -21.19 27.42 17.32
C ASN A 73 -21.88 26.12 17.79
N ILE A 74 -22.16 25.18 16.88
CA ILE A 74 -22.91 23.95 17.20
C ILE A 74 -22.10 22.72 16.82
N MET A 75 -21.95 21.79 17.77
CA MET A 75 -21.31 20.50 17.59
C MET A 75 -22.33 19.37 17.55
N LEU A 76 -22.05 18.33 16.76
CA LEU A 76 -22.79 17.07 16.73
C LEU A 76 -22.14 16.05 17.68
N LEU A 77 -22.83 15.69 18.77
CA LEU A 77 -22.30 14.83 19.82
C LEU A 77 -23.22 13.63 20.12
N CYS A 78 -22.65 12.54 20.62
CA CYS A 78 -23.44 11.47 21.26
C CYS A 78 -23.89 11.91 22.67
N ASP A 79 -24.84 11.19 23.28
CA ASP A 79 -25.35 11.50 24.64
C ASP A 79 -24.22 11.63 25.67
N MET A 80 -23.25 10.70 25.65
CA MET A 80 -22.12 10.68 26.58
C MET A 80 -21.29 11.96 26.49
N HIS A 81 -20.84 12.33 25.29
CA HIS A 81 -19.97 13.50 25.10
C HIS A 81 -20.72 14.82 25.20
N HIS A 82 -21.99 14.87 24.80
CA HIS A 82 -22.85 16.03 25.05
C HIS A 82 -22.96 16.31 26.56
N ARG A 83 -23.18 15.28 27.38
CA ARG A 83 -23.19 15.45 28.84
C ARG A 83 -21.82 15.82 29.40
N LEU A 84 -20.75 15.25 28.84
CA LEU A 84 -19.38 15.53 29.28
C LEU A 84 -19.08 17.02 29.18
N ILE A 85 -19.27 17.61 27.99
CA ILE A 85 -18.91 19.02 27.77
C ILE A 85 -19.78 20.00 28.56
N ASP A 86 -21.02 19.63 28.90
CA ASP A 86 -21.99 20.52 29.56
C ASP A 86 -22.09 20.34 31.07
N LYS A 87 -21.58 19.22 31.63
CA LYS A 87 -21.76 18.90 33.06
C LYS A 87 -20.48 18.55 33.81
N THR A 88 -19.40 18.12 33.15
CA THR A 88 -18.24 17.52 33.85
C THR A 88 -16.90 17.79 33.15
N PRO A 89 -15.95 18.47 33.83
CA PRO A 89 -16.00 19.87 34.25
C PRO A 89 -16.08 20.82 33.04
N VAL A 90 -17.02 21.77 33.08
CA VAL A 90 -17.25 22.77 32.02
C VAL A 90 -15.99 23.62 31.76
N LEU A 91 -15.20 23.89 32.79
CA LEU A 91 -13.96 24.69 32.71
C LEU A 91 -12.84 24.02 31.92
N GLU A 92 -12.86 22.69 31.79
CA GLU A 92 -11.87 21.94 31.00
C GLU A 92 -12.23 21.90 29.51
N HIS A 93 -13.48 22.24 29.17
CA HIS A 93 -13.99 22.30 27.80
C HIS A 93 -14.23 23.74 27.42
N THR A 94 -13.17 24.51 27.23
CA THR A 94 -13.25 25.92 26.82
C THR A 94 -13.87 26.09 25.43
N VAL A 95 -14.33 27.29 25.10
CA VAL A 95 -14.90 27.62 23.78
C VAL A 95 -13.89 27.32 22.69
N GLU A 96 -12.63 27.73 22.88
CA GLU A 96 -11.54 27.57 21.93
C GLU A 96 -11.25 26.08 21.67
N LEU A 97 -11.25 25.26 22.72
CA LEU A 97 -10.97 23.83 22.61
C LEU A 97 -12.09 23.10 21.85
N LEU A 98 -13.35 23.43 22.14
CA LEU A 98 -14.49 22.84 21.44
C LEU A 98 -14.56 23.29 19.97
N GLN A 99 -14.20 24.55 19.68
CA GLN A 99 -14.02 25.04 18.31
C GLN A 99 -12.93 24.28 17.57
N GLN A 100 -11.78 24.04 18.22
CA GLN A 100 -10.70 23.23 17.67
C GLN A 100 -11.17 21.81 17.36
N TYR A 101 -11.87 21.14 18.28
CA TYR A 101 -12.38 19.78 18.08
C TYR A 101 -13.35 19.69 16.90
N LYS A 102 -14.26 20.66 16.81
CA LYS A 102 -15.19 20.77 15.67
C LYS A 102 -14.42 20.94 14.37
N GLN A 103 -13.48 21.89 14.32
CA GLN A 103 -12.69 22.17 13.12
C GLN A 103 -11.88 20.95 12.68
N GLU A 104 -11.13 20.31 13.58
CA GLU A 104 -10.32 19.12 13.27
C GLU A 104 -11.19 17.97 12.73
N HIS A 105 -12.37 17.76 13.32
CA HIS A 105 -13.29 16.73 12.84
C HIS A 105 -13.85 17.07 11.46
N GLU A 106 -14.31 18.30 11.24
CA GLU A 106 -14.91 18.71 9.97
C GLU A 106 -13.88 18.73 8.84
N GLU A 107 -12.66 19.22 9.10
CA GLU A 107 -11.55 19.13 8.15
C GLU A 107 -11.21 17.68 7.81
N ARG A 108 -11.25 16.78 8.79
CA ARG A 108 -11.04 15.36 8.55
C ARG A 108 -12.16 14.78 7.68
N ILE A 109 -13.42 15.06 7.98
CA ILE A 109 -14.55 14.59 7.15
C ILE A 109 -14.40 15.12 5.72
N GLU A 110 -14.18 16.42 5.55
CA GLU A 110 -13.95 17.05 4.25
C GLU A 110 -12.81 16.34 3.51
N ARG A 111 -11.59 16.24 4.08
CA ARG A 111 -10.46 15.55 3.45
C ARG A 111 -10.79 14.10 3.03
N GLN A 112 -11.57 13.39 3.83
CA GLN A 112 -11.97 12.01 3.55
C GLN A 112 -13.05 11.91 2.47
N THR A 113 -13.90 12.92 2.32
CA THR A 113 -14.97 12.95 1.32
C THR A 113 -14.59 13.67 0.03
N SER A 114 -13.55 14.51 0.03
CA SER A 114 -13.03 15.22 -1.14
C SER A 114 -11.99 14.40 -1.91
N VAL A 115 -11.87 13.09 -1.63
CA VAL A 115 -10.95 12.20 -2.34
C VAL A 115 -11.31 12.17 -3.83
N HIS A 116 -10.44 12.77 -4.64
CA HIS A 116 -10.67 12.97 -6.06
C HIS A 116 -10.81 11.62 -6.78
N THR A 117 -11.68 11.54 -7.79
CA THR A 117 -11.96 10.28 -8.51
C THR A 117 -10.72 9.67 -9.17
N SER A 118 -9.69 10.47 -9.43
CA SER A 118 -8.38 10.02 -9.94
C SER A 118 -7.55 9.21 -8.93
N LYS A 119 -7.90 9.25 -7.64
CA LYS A 119 -7.21 8.48 -6.57
C LYS A 119 -7.74 7.04 -6.46
N ARG A 120 -8.67 6.65 -7.32
CA ARG A 120 -9.17 5.28 -7.44
C ARG A 120 -8.05 4.33 -7.83
N THR A 121 -7.97 3.18 -7.16
CA THR A 121 -6.96 2.14 -7.44
C THR A 121 -7.59 0.76 -7.49
N LEU A 122 -7.21 -0.06 -8.47
CA LEU A 122 -7.58 -1.46 -8.50
C LEU A 122 -6.56 -2.26 -7.69
N ILE A 123 -7.04 -2.95 -6.65
CA ILE A 123 -6.19 -3.74 -5.76
C ILE A 123 -5.93 -5.12 -6.39
N ILE A 124 -4.66 -5.52 -6.44
CA ILE A 124 -4.22 -6.86 -6.85
C ILE A 124 -3.55 -7.53 -5.66
N LEU A 125 -4.05 -8.71 -5.29
CA LEU A 125 -3.58 -9.53 -4.18
C LEU A 125 -3.07 -10.86 -4.74
N MET A 126 -1.76 -11.04 -4.77
CA MET A 126 -1.12 -12.24 -5.30
C MET A 126 -0.42 -13.01 -4.19
N GLY A 127 -0.82 -14.27 -4.00
CA GLY A 127 -0.31 -15.10 -2.92
C GLY A 127 -0.11 -16.55 -3.32
N THR A 128 1.05 -17.10 -2.97
CA THR A 128 1.29 -18.56 -3.01
C THR A 128 1.60 -19.08 -1.61
N ARG A 129 1.73 -20.41 -1.47
CA ARG A 129 2.40 -21.00 -0.31
C ARG A 129 3.89 -20.67 -0.41
N VAL A 130 4.47 -20.20 0.70
CA VAL A 130 5.91 -20.00 0.85
C VAL A 130 6.39 -20.91 1.98
N GLY A 131 7.10 -21.98 1.63
CA GLY A 131 7.39 -23.09 2.56
C GLY A 131 6.11 -23.76 3.07
N HIS A 132 5.97 -23.90 4.39
CA HIS A 132 4.76 -24.48 5.01
C HIS A 132 3.66 -23.45 5.31
N ARG A 133 3.94 -22.14 5.17
CA ARG A 133 3.03 -21.06 5.54
C ARG A 133 2.18 -20.64 4.36
N ARG A 134 0.88 -20.43 4.60
CA ARG A 134 -0.06 -19.91 3.60
C ARG A 134 -0.06 -18.38 3.65
N ALA A 135 -0.13 -17.74 2.48
CA ALA A 135 -0.22 -16.28 2.38
C ALA A 135 -1.66 -15.74 2.59
N ASP A 136 -2.66 -16.63 2.66
CA ASP A 136 -4.10 -16.30 2.80
C ASP A 136 -4.45 -15.51 4.07
N GLY A 137 -3.72 -15.70 5.17
CA GLY A 137 -3.88 -14.90 6.38
C GLY A 137 -3.22 -13.51 6.33
N VAL A 138 -2.31 -13.27 5.37
CA VAL A 138 -1.47 -12.06 5.29
C VAL A 138 -1.91 -11.15 4.11
N LEU A 139 -2.60 -11.71 3.13
CA LEU A 139 -3.16 -11.01 1.97
C LEU A 139 -4.69 -11.04 2.06
N ASN A 140 -5.25 -9.99 2.65
CA ASN A 140 -6.69 -9.79 2.75
C ASN A 140 -7.08 -8.38 2.30
N ASP A 141 -8.34 -8.22 1.89
CA ASP A 141 -8.85 -6.95 1.38
C ASP A 141 -8.81 -5.85 2.45
N GLU A 142 -9.12 -6.15 3.72
CA GLU A 142 -9.18 -5.14 4.79
C GLU A 142 -7.82 -4.46 5.02
N GLU A 143 -6.74 -5.23 5.22
CA GLU A 143 -5.39 -4.67 5.40
C GLU A 143 -4.90 -3.94 4.14
N ALA A 144 -5.25 -4.42 2.95
CA ALA A 144 -4.87 -3.76 1.69
C ALA A 144 -5.62 -2.43 1.53
N GLN A 145 -6.92 -2.39 1.82
CA GLN A 145 -7.73 -1.17 1.82
C GLN A 145 -7.23 -0.16 2.85
N GLU A 146 -6.82 -0.63 4.03
CA GLU A 146 -6.23 0.22 5.06
C GLU A 146 -4.88 0.80 4.64
N ALA A 147 -4.07 0.02 3.90
CA ALA A 147 -2.74 0.43 3.47
C ALA A 147 -2.74 1.46 2.33
N VAL A 148 -3.73 1.38 1.42
CA VAL A 148 -3.84 2.35 0.32
C VAL A 148 -4.41 3.70 0.77
N PHE A 149 -5.08 3.74 1.92
CA PHE A 149 -5.70 4.95 2.47
C PHE A 149 -4.72 5.76 3.33
N PRO A 150 -4.73 7.11 3.29
CA PRO A 150 -5.64 7.99 2.55
C PRO A 150 -5.21 8.35 1.12
N GLN A 151 -4.06 7.88 0.66
CA GLN A 151 -3.46 8.31 -0.61
C GLN A 151 -4.30 7.87 -1.83
N ARG A 152 -5.00 6.74 -1.69
CA ARG A 152 -5.86 6.12 -2.69
C ARG A 152 -7.11 5.55 -2.04
N TYR A 153 -8.07 5.15 -2.88
CA TYR A 153 -9.23 4.38 -2.44
C TYR A 153 -9.55 3.24 -3.41
N PRO A 154 -10.10 2.11 -2.92
CA PRO A 154 -10.35 0.93 -3.74
C PRO A 154 -11.36 1.19 -4.85
N ALA A 155 -11.11 0.61 -6.02
CA ALA A 155 -12.00 0.64 -7.16
C ALA A 155 -13.30 -0.17 -6.96
N THR A 156 -13.22 -1.17 -6.08
CA THR A 156 -14.22 -2.19 -5.76
C THR A 156 -14.06 -2.62 -4.30
N ASP A 157 -15.11 -3.20 -3.70
CA ASP A 157 -15.07 -3.73 -2.32
C ASP A 157 -14.09 -4.90 -2.14
N ARG A 158 -13.73 -5.58 -3.23
CA ARG A 158 -12.76 -6.68 -3.25
C ARG A 158 -11.73 -6.45 -4.35
N GLY A 159 -10.48 -6.77 -4.07
CA GLY A 159 -9.41 -6.80 -5.07
C GLY A 159 -9.50 -8.01 -6.00
N ILE A 160 -8.60 -8.05 -6.98
CA ILE A 160 -8.35 -9.24 -7.80
C ILE A 160 -7.41 -10.17 -7.02
N HIS A 161 -7.90 -11.34 -6.65
CA HIS A 161 -7.12 -12.34 -5.90
C HIS A 161 -6.53 -13.38 -6.85
N ILE A 162 -5.19 -13.45 -6.91
CA ILE A 162 -4.45 -14.45 -7.67
C ILE A 162 -3.84 -15.43 -6.67
N LYS A 163 -4.42 -16.63 -6.56
CA LYS A 163 -4.06 -17.62 -5.54
C LYS A 163 -3.61 -18.93 -6.16
N LEU A 164 -2.55 -19.51 -5.60
CA LEU A 164 -2.08 -20.87 -5.88
C LEU A 164 -2.16 -21.79 -4.65
N ASN A 165 -2.89 -21.37 -3.60
CA ASN A 165 -2.86 -22.03 -2.30
C ASN A 165 -3.62 -23.36 -2.23
N ASP A 166 -4.52 -23.61 -3.18
CA ASP A 166 -5.43 -24.76 -3.17
C ASP A 166 -4.86 -25.99 -3.88
N VAL A 167 -3.65 -25.89 -4.45
CA VAL A 167 -2.98 -26.99 -5.15
C VAL A 167 -1.82 -27.52 -4.31
N PRO A 168 -1.68 -28.85 -4.11
CA PRO A 168 -0.64 -29.44 -3.27
C PRO A 168 0.71 -29.54 -4.01
N ILE A 169 1.11 -28.48 -4.71
CA ILE A 169 2.42 -28.37 -5.37
C ILE A 169 3.19 -27.19 -4.80
N THR A 170 4.52 -27.30 -4.81
CA THR A 170 5.44 -26.33 -4.21
C THR A 170 6.56 -25.98 -5.19
N GLU A 171 7.38 -24.98 -4.87
CA GLU A 171 8.56 -24.62 -5.67
C GLU A 171 9.58 -25.75 -5.88
N LYS A 172 9.46 -26.86 -5.11
CA LYS A 172 10.26 -28.08 -5.29
C LYS A 172 9.81 -28.91 -6.49
N ASP A 173 8.57 -28.73 -6.91
CA ASP A 173 7.93 -29.49 -7.98
C ASP A 173 8.05 -28.72 -9.30
N SER A 174 8.67 -29.30 -10.32
CA SER A 174 8.84 -28.64 -11.63
C SER A 174 7.54 -28.05 -12.23
N PRO A 175 6.35 -28.68 -12.10
CA PRO A 175 5.09 -28.11 -12.59
C PRO A 175 4.65 -26.80 -11.90
N PHE A 176 5.16 -26.49 -10.70
CA PHE A 176 4.77 -25.31 -9.93
C PHE A 176 4.95 -24.01 -10.70
N TRP A 177 6.09 -23.84 -11.38
CA TRP A 177 6.42 -22.60 -12.07
C TRP A 177 5.46 -22.32 -13.23
N ASN A 178 5.08 -23.36 -13.99
CA ASN A 178 4.11 -23.23 -15.09
C ASN A 178 2.70 -22.97 -14.57
N LEU A 179 2.30 -23.63 -13.46
CA LEU A 179 1.01 -23.33 -12.85
C LEU A 179 0.97 -21.88 -12.34
N ALA A 180 2.05 -21.41 -11.73
CA ALA A 180 2.13 -20.04 -11.21
C ALA A 180 2.00 -19.00 -12.34
N LYS A 181 2.66 -19.23 -13.48
CA LYS A 181 2.49 -18.39 -14.69
C LYS A 181 1.04 -18.37 -15.15
N LEU A 182 0.43 -19.54 -15.35
CA LEU A 182 -0.95 -19.66 -15.83
C LEU A 182 -1.96 -19.00 -14.87
N SER A 183 -1.75 -19.11 -13.56
CA SER A 183 -2.58 -18.45 -12.56
C SER A 183 -2.47 -16.93 -12.63
N ILE A 184 -1.26 -16.40 -12.84
CA ILE A 184 -1.06 -14.95 -13.03
C ILE A 184 -1.74 -14.49 -14.31
N GLU A 185 -1.47 -15.14 -15.44
CA GLU A 185 -2.07 -14.79 -16.74
C GLU A 185 -3.60 -14.75 -16.64
N ARG A 186 -4.22 -15.81 -16.10
CA ARG A 186 -5.67 -15.87 -15.90
C ARG A 186 -6.20 -14.81 -14.93
N GLY A 187 -5.48 -14.58 -13.84
CA GLY A 187 -5.86 -13.58 -12.84
C GLY A 187 -5.83 -12.16 -13.39
N LEU A 188 -4.96 -11.90 -14.38
CA LEU A 188 -4.79 -10.58 -15.00
C LEU A 188 -5.55 -10.43 -16.33
N GLU A 189 -6.23 -11.45 -16.83
CA GLU A 189 -7.03 -11.39 -18.08
C GLU A 189 -8.00 -10.21 -18.11
N GLN A 190 -8.57 -9.83 -16.96
CA GLN A 190 -9.47 -8.67 -16.88
C GLN A 190 -8.73 -7.35 -17.12
N LEU A 191 -7.48 -7.23 -16.65
CA LEU A 191 -6.66 -6.03 -16.86
C LEU A 191 -6.32 -5.83 -18.33
N ALA A 192 -6.21 -6.91 -19.11
CA ALA A 192 -5.91 -6.83 -20.54
C ALA A 192 -6.99 -6.07 -21.33
N ARG A 193 -8.20 -5.94 -20.77
CA ARG A 193 -9.30 -5.14 -21.35
C ARG A 193 -9.21 -3.65 -21.01
N GLY A 194 -8.33 -3.27 -20.08
CA GLY A 194 -8.19 -1.89 -19.60
C GLY A 194 -9.32 -1.43 -18.67
N GLU A 195 -10.20 -2.34 -18.25
CA GLU A 195 -11.38 -2.06 -17.43
C GLU A 195 -11.35 -2.88 -16.13
N ASP A 196 -11.79 -2.27 -15.03
CA ASP A 196 -11.99 -2.98 -13.77
C ASP A 196 -13.32 -3.76 -13.75
N PRO A 197 -13.62 -4.54 -12.69
CA PRO A 197 -14.84 -5.36 -12.63
C PRO A 197 -16.17 -4.60 -12.75
N THR A 198 -16.17 -3.26 -12.63
CA THR A 198 -17.35 -2.40 -12.81
C THR A 198 -17.47 -1.80 -14.22
N GLY A 199 -16.55 -2.15 -15.13
CA GLY A 199 -16.52 -1.64 -16.51
C GLY A 199 -15.98 -0.22 -16.63
N ARG A 200 -15.21 0.27 -15.64
CA ARG A 200 -14.56 1.59 -15.70
C ARG A 200 -13.10 1.45 -16.08
N PRO A 201 -12.51 2.45 -16.77
CA PRO A 201 -11.08 2.44 -17.10
C PRO A 201 -10.18 2.31 -15.88
N ILE A 202 -9.15 1.49 -16.01
CA ILE A 202 -8.12 1.31 -14.99
C ILE A 202 -7.04 2.37 -15.20
N ASN A 203 -6.92 3.29 -14.25
CA ASN A 203 -5.90 4.34 -14.27
C ASN A 203 -4.76 4.09 -13.27
N HIS A 204 -4.95 3.15 -12.34
CA HIS A 204 -3.97 2.87 -11.29
C HIS A 204 -4.16 1.48 -10.66
N LEU A 205 -3.06 0.86 -10.25
CA LEU A 205 -3.02 -0.42 -9.53
C LEU A 205 -2.36 -0.29 -8.15
N SER A 206 -2.86 -1.03 -7.16
CA SER A 206 -2.18 -1.20 -5.88
C SER A 206 -1.90 -2.69 -5.66
N ILE A 207 -0.62 -3.05 -5.64
CA ILE A 207 -0.17 -4.43 -5.79
C ILE A 207 0.40 -4.93 -4.46
N PHE A 208 -0.16 -6.03 -3.97
CA PHE A 208 0.22 -6.71 -2.74
C PHE A 208 0.58 -8.15 -3.09
N ALA A 209 1.84 -8.54 -2.89
CA ALA A 209 2.30 -9.83 -3.39
C ALA A 209 3.22 -10.58 -2.41
N ILE A 210 2.95 -11.88 -2.23
CA ILE A 210 3.76 -12.81 -1.43
C ILE A 210 3.87 -14.16 -2.16
N ALA A 211 5.01 -14.40 -2.79
CA ALA A 211 5.32 -15.63 -3.51
C ALA A 211 6.84 -15.79 -3.66
N PRO A 212 7.35 -16.94 -4.16
CA PRO A 212 8.74 -17.07 -4.56
C PRO A 212 9.16 -15.96 -5.53
N ILE A 213 10.40 -15.48 -5.39
CA ILE A 213 10.91 -14.29 -6.08
C ILE A 213 10.73 -14.36 -7.61
N PRO A 214 11.03 -15.47 -8.31
CA PRO A 214 10.82 -15.52 -9.76
C PRO A 214 9.34 -15.39 -10.18
N VAL A 215 8.40 -15.84 -9.34
CA VAL A 215 6.96 -15.67 -9.62
C VAL A 215 6.56 -14.20 -9.48
N LEU A 216 7.12 -13.48 -8.50
CA LEU A 216 6.88 -12.05 -8.31
C LEU A 216 7.46 -11.20 -9.44
N ILE A 217 8.65 -11.57 -9.93
CA ILE A 217 9.24 -10.94 -11.12
C ILE A 217 8.33 -11.15 -12.34
N PHE A 218 7.83 -12.38 -12.56
CA PHE A 218 6.89 -12.64 -13.64
C PHE A 218 5.58 -11.86 -13.51
N LEU A 219 5.02 -11.78 -12.30
CA LEU A 219 3.85 -10.93 -12.01
C LEU A 219 4.13 -9.48 -12.44
N GLY A 220 5.30 -8.95 -12.07
CA GLY A 220 5.69 -7.61 -12.45
C GLY A 220 5.75 -7.40 -13.96
N GLN A 221 6.36 -8.33 -14.68
CA GLN A 221 6.45 -8.31 -16.15
C GLN A 221 5.06 -8.27 -16.80
N GLN A 222 4.12 -9.11 -16.33
CA GLN A 222 2.75 -9.15 -16.86
C GLN A 222 1.96 -7.85 -16.58
N LEU A 223 2.29 -7.14 -15.50
CA LEU A 223 1.65 -5.87 -15.17
C LEU A 223 2.23 -4.68 -15.94
N SER A 224 3.47 -4.79 -16.44
CA SER A 224 4.22 -3.73 -17.12
C SER A 224 4.33 -2.43 -16.32
N ASN A 225 4.86 -1.37 -16.95
CA ASN A 225 4.89 -0.01 -16.42
C ASN A 225 3.90 0.94 -17.12
N ILE A 226 3.03 0.45 -18.01
CA ILE A 226 2.07 1.28 -18.76
C ILE A 226 1.02 1.86 -17.80
N THR A 227 0.44 1.01 -16.96
CA THR A 227 -0.50 1.44 -15.92
C THR A 227 0.29 1.83 -14.67
N ALA A 228 0.08 3.05 -14.19
CA ALA A 228 0.66 3.52 -12.94
C ALA A 228 0.31 2.57 -11.78
N ALA A 229 1.26 2.28 -10.91
CA ALA A 229 1.02 1.40 -9.79
C ALA A 229 1.88 1.73 -8.57
N ASP A 230 1.32 1.42 -7.41
CA ASP A 230 2.03 1.36 -6.14
C ASP A 230 2.20 -0.12 -5.75
N VAL A 231 3.45 -0.59 -5.60
CA VAL A 231 3.76 -1.95 -5.12
C VAL A 231 4.06 -1.87 -3.64
N TYR A 232 3.35 -2.63 -2.82
CA TYR A 232 3.47 -2.58 -1.36
C TYR A 232 4.39 -3.67 -0.80
N GLN A 233 5.09 -3.36 0.29
CA GLN A 233 5.94 -4.29 1.03
C GLN A 233 5.26 -4.74 2.32
N ARG A 234 5.24 -6.06 2.59
CA ARG A 234 4.84 -6.54 3.92
C ARG A 234 5.97 -6.31 4.90
N HIS A 235 5.73 -5.46 5.90
CA HIS A 235 6.60 -5.29 7.05
C HIS A 235 6.35 -6.40 8.07
N ARG A 236 7.42 -6.84 8.76
CA ARG A 236 7.36 -7.91 9.77
C ARG A 236 7.10 -7.38 11.18
N ASN A 237 7.58 -6.17 11.49
CA ASN A 237 7.47 -5.57 12.81
C ASN A 237 7.33 -4.02 12.73
N PRO A 238 6.17 -3.44 13.09
CA PRO A 238 4.90 -4.14 13.26
C PRO A 238 4.45 -4.78 11.94
N ALA A 239 3.62 -5.83 12.02
CA ALA A 239 3.08 -6.46 10.83
C ALA A 239 2.09 -5.51 10.15
N SER A 240 2.45 -4.98 8.99
CA SER A 240 1.61 -4.05 8.23
C SER A 240 2.07 -3.98 6.78
N TRP A 241 1.19 -3.50 5.92
CA TRP A 241 1.52 -3.11 4.55
C TRP A 241 1.77 -1.60 4.39
N LYS A 242 1.51 -0.80 5.42
CA LYS A 242 1.72 0.65 5.37
C LYS A 242 3.21 0.97 5.30
N TRP A 243 3.59 1.77 4.31
CA TRP A 243 4.91 2.36 4.21
C TRP A 243 5.21 3.22 5.44
N GLN A 244 6.47 3.18 5.88
CA GLN A 244 6.98 4.00 6.98
C GLN A 244 7.61 5.28 6.43
N GLU A 245 7.68 6.32 7.24
CA GLU A 245 8.37 7.56 6.85
C GLU A 245 9.86 7.31 6.61
N PHE A 246 10.36 7.82 5.49
CA PHE A 246 11.77 7.78 5.16
C PHE A 246 12.49 9.04 5.60
N LYS A 247 13.39 8.91 6.57
CA LYS A 247 14.46 9.89 6.75
C LYS A 247 15.61 9.39 5.89
N ASN A 248 15.94 10.12 4.82
CA ASN A 248 17.02 9.72 3.91
C ASN A 248 18.38 9.87 4.62
N GLU A 249 18.71 8.90 5.46
CA GLU A 249 19.91 8.83 6.32
C GLU A 249 21.13 8.36 5.51
N GLY A 250 21.30 8.85 4.28
CA GLY A 250 22.42 8.49 3.40
C GLY A 250 22.32 7.10 2.76
N PHE A 251 21.11 6.51 2.73
CA PHE A 251 20.87 5.23 2.09
C PHE A 251 21.05 5.32 0.58
N ASN A 252 21.83 4.40 0.01
CA ASN A 252 22.03 4.27 -1.42
C ASN A 252 22.17 2.79 -1.81
N TYR A 253 21.73 2.46 -3.03
CA TYR A 253 22.13 1.22 -3.68
C TYR A 253 23.53 1.40 -4.26
N THR A 254 24.28 0.31 -4.31
CA THR A 254 25.64 0.26 -4.87
C THR A 254 25.68 -0.80 -5.96
N THR A 255 26.20 -0.42 -7.12
CA THR A 255 26.45 -1.33 -8.23
C THR A 255 27.95 -1.54 -8.38
N VAL A 256 28.41 -2.79 -8.28
CA VAL A 256 29.79 -3.19 -8.58
C VAL A 256 29.81 -3.84 -9.96
N PHE A 257 30.77 -3.41 -10.79
CA PHE A 257 30.91 -3.83 -12.18
C PHE A 257 32.00 -4.90 -12.31
N PRO A 258 31.89 -5.84 -13.27
CA PRO A 258 32.93 -6.82 -13.53
C PRO A 258 34.21 -6.15 -14.06
N GLU A 259 35.38 -6.66 -13.66
CA GLU A 259 36.70 -6.13 -14.08
C GLU A 259 36.96 -6.30 -15.59
N ALA A 260 36.50 -7.42 -16.17
CA ALA A 260 36.56 -7.72 -17.59
C ALA A 260 35.14 -7.81 -18.16
N ALA A 261 34.68 -6.72 -18.75
CA ALA A 261 33.50 -6.72 -19.62
C ALA A 261 33.99 -6.87 -21.07
N GLU A 262 34.54 -8.05 -21.41
CA GLU A 262 34.60 -8.42 -22.83
C GLU A 262 33.18 -8.41 -23.40
N SER A 263 33.03 -8.25 -24.72
CA SER A 263 31.72 -8.29 -25.40
C SER A 263 31.13 -9.70 -25.40
N GLU A 264 30.97 -10.29 -24.22
CA GLU A 264 30.27 -11.54 -24.02
C GLU A 264 28.77 -11.29 -24.13
N CYS A 265 28.10 -12.14 -24.90
CA CYS A 265 26.65 -12.04 -25.11
C CYS A 265 25.85 -12.58 -23.91
N VAL A 266 26.48 -12.94 -22.80
CA VAL A 266 25.84 -13.56 -21.63
C VAL A 266 26.49 -13.06 -20.35
N VAL A 267 25.69 -12.53 -19.43
CA VAL A 267 26.17 -11.99 -18.14
C VAL A 267 25.33 -12.49 -16.97
N ALA A 268 25.83 -12.31 -15.75
CA ALA A 268 25.07 -12.53 -14.52
C ALA A 268 24.80 -11.22 -13.78
N ILE A 269 23.65 -11.15 -13.11
CA ILE A 269 23.32 -10.11 -12.14
C ILE A 269 23.08 -10.78 -10.79
N ASN A 270 23.91 -10.43 -9.82
CA ASN A 270 23.74 -10.73 -8.40
C ASN A 270 23.00 -9.57 -7.73
N ILE A 271 21.78 -9.81 -7.24
CA ILE A 271 21.02 -8.80 -6.50
C ILE A 271 20.97 -9.21 -5.02
N SER A 272 21.92 -8.71 -4.23
CA SER A 272 22.10 -9.05 -2.81
C SER A 272 21.56 -7.93 -1.92
N LEU A 273 20.26 -7.91 -1.66
CA LEU A 273 19.58 -6.85 -0.89
C LEU A 273 18.96 -7.35 0.41
N SER A 274 18.30 -8.50 0.40
CA SER A 274 17.73 -9.14 1.59
C SER A 274 18.68 -10.14 2.25
N GLY A 275 19.85 -10.35 1.66
CA GLY A 275 20.91 -11.26 2.08
C GLY A 275 22.03 -11.29 1.05
N HIS A 276 23.17 -11.88 1.43
CA HIS A 276 24.33 -12.00 0.54
C HIS A 276 24.26 -13.29 -0.29
N ILE A 277 24.58 -13.18 -1.57
CA ILE A 277 24.81 -14.31 -2.48
C ILE A 277 26.28 -14.31 -2.85
N HIS A 278 26.99 -15.41 -2.60
CA HIS A 278 28.40 -15.53 -2.94
C HIS A 278 28.59 -15.84 -4.44
N GLU A 279 29.63 -15.28 -5.06
CA GLU A 279 29.96 -15.53 -6.47
C GLU A 279 30.18 -17.02 -6.78
N ALA A 280 30.71 -17.78 -5.82
CA ALA A 280 30.87 -19.23 -5.95
C ALA A 280 29.53 -19.97 -6.14
N GLU A 281 28.44 -19.49 -5.52
CA GLU A 281 27.10 -20.07 -5.69
C GLU A 281 26.57 -19.82 -7.11
N ILE A 282 26.86 -18.64 -7.66
CA ILE A 282 26.50 -18.23 -9.03
C ILE A 282 27.28 -19.07 -10.05
N ALA A 283 28.60 -19.14 -9.89
CA ALA A 283 29.47 -19.92 -10.78
C ALA A 283 29.12 -21.42 -10.75
N ALA A 284 28.79 -21.97 -9.58
CA ALA A 284 28.35 -23.37 -9.45
C ALA A 284 27.03 -23.63 -10.17
N ALA A 285 26.07 -22.70 -10.10
CA ALA A 285 24.78 -22.83 -10.78
C ALA A 285 24.89 -22.72 -12.31
N LEU A 286 25.85 -21.93 -12.80
CA LEU A 286 26.11 -21.74 -14.22
C LEU A 286 27.07 -22.78 -14.80
N GLY A 287 27.84 -23.48 -13.96
CA GLY A 287 28.92 -24.37 -14.37
C GLY A 287 30.17 -23.65 -14.92
N LYS A 288 30.18 -22.32 -14.89
CA LYS A 288 31.29 -21.45 -15.33
C LYS A 288 31.20 -20.09 -14.64
N SER A 289 32.30 -19.35 -14.63
CA SER A 289 32.29 -17.94 -14.24
C SER A 289 31.82 -17.08 -15.42
N LEU A 290 30.98 -16.09 -15.15
CA LEU A 290 30.53 -15.08 -16.10
C LEU A 290 30.86 -13.68 -15.56
N PRO A 291 30.97 -12.67 -16.44
CA PRO A 291 30.95 -11.27 -16.01
C PRO A 291 29.71 -11.02 -15.15
N THR A 292 29.92 -10.69 -13.88
CA THR A 292 28.86 -10.57 -12.88
C THR A 292 28.76 -9.13 -12.40
N TYR A 293 27.58 -8.54 -12.55
CA TYR A 293 27.22 -7.27 -11.95
C TYR A 293 26.60 -7.53 -10.58
N LEU A 294 27.04 -6.81 -9.55
CA LEU A 294 26.48 -6.91 -8.21
C LEU A 294 25.70 -5.63 -7.88
N LEU A 295 24.41 -5.76 -7.61
CA LEU A 295 23.56 -4.71 -7.06
C LEU A 295 23.28 -5.01 -5.58
N THR A 296 23.75 -4.15 -4.69
CA THR A 296 23.68 -4.37 -3.24
C THR A 296 23.48 -3.06 -2.46
N ILE A 297 23.47 -3.16 -1.14
CA ILE A 297 23.45 -2.05 -0.18
C ILE A 297 24.54 -2.29 0.86
N ALA A 298 24.87 -1.28 1.67
CA ALA A 298 25.90 -1.39 2.71
C ALA A 298 25.65 -2.58 3.66
N GLU A 299 24.40 -2.78 4.09
CA GLU A 299 24.01 -3.86 5.01
C GLU A 299 22.75 -4.60 4.49
N PRO A 300 22.91 -5.65 3.66
CA PRO A 300 21.80 -6.46 3.18
C PRO A 300 21.02 -7.11 4.32
N SER A 301 19.70 -6.96 4.31
CA SER A 301 18.83 -7.44 5.40
C SER A 301 17.39 -7.59 4.95
N VAL A 302 16.69 -8.61 5.44
CA VAL A 302 15.26 -8.81 5.16
C VAL A 302 14.35 -7.66 5.64
N SER A 303 14.89 -6.68 6.37
CA SER A 303 14.15 -5.55 6.95
C SER A 303 14.66 -4.17 6.51
N PHE A 304 15.58 -4.08 5.53
CA PHE A 304 16.10 -2.78 5.10
C PHE A 304 15.02 -1.90 4.46
N LEU A 305 14.10 -2.51 3.69
CA LEU A 305 13.09 -1.82 2.91
C LEU A 305 11.88 -1.46 3.79
N ARG A 306 11.76 -0.19 4.12
CA ARG A 306 10.78 0.36 5.07
C ARG A 306 9.89 1.45 4.46
N ALA A 307 10.36 2.14 3.42
CA ALA A 307 9.66 3.26 2.81
C ALA A 307 9.55 3.14 1.29
N GLN A 308 8.57 3.85 0.72
CA GLN A 308 8.29 3.83 -0.72
C GLN A 308 9.44 4.42 -1.53
N GLU A 309 10.08 5.47 -1.02
CA GLU A 309 11.18 6.18 -1.65
C GLU A 309 12.39 5.26 -1.88
N GLN A 310 12.62 4.30 -0.98
CA GLN A 310 13.68 3.30 -1.16
C GLN A 310 13.38 2.38 -2.36
N LEU A 311 12.12 2.00 -2.56
CA LEU A 311 11.70 1.20 -3.72
C LEU A 311 11.83 2.00 -5.02
N GLU A 312 11.52 3.30 -4.99
CA GLU A 312 11.70 4.19 -6.15
C GLU A 312 13.17 4.36 -6.54
N LEU A 313 14.07 4.50 -5.55
CA LEU A 313 15.51 4.51 -5.77
C LEU A 313 16.00 3.20 -6.38
N PHE A 314 15.46 2.05 -5.93
CA PHE A 314 15.78 0.76 -6.54
C PHE A 314 15.42 0.73 -8.03
N THR A 315 14.19 1.15 -8.39
CA THR A 315 13.73 1.10 -9.77
C THR A 315 14.59 1.99 -10.69
N GLN A 316 15.12 3.11 -10.18
CA GLN A 316 16.06 3.97 -10.92
C GLN A 316 17.39 3.26 -11.18
N GLU A 317 17.99 2.68 -10.14
CA GLU A 317 19.26 1.96 -10.22
C GLU A 317 19.17 0.70 -11.07
N TRP A 318 18.05 -0.03 -10.97
CA TRP A 318 17.77 -1.20 -11.80
C TRP A 318 17.74 -0.85 -13.29
N ARG A 319 17.03 0.22 -13.68
CA ARG A 319 16.99 0.69 -15.08
C ARG A 319 18.34 1.17 -15.57
N ALA A 320 19.10 1.86 -14.73
CA ALA A 320 20.45 2.30 -15.06
C ALA A 320 21.38 1.11 -15.33
N LEU A 321 21.28 0.05 -14.51
CA LEU A 321 22.03 -1.19 -14.68
C LEU A 321 21.69 -1.89 -16.01
N LEU A 322 20.39 -2.07 -16.32
CA LEU A 322 19.97 -2.69 -17.59
C LEU A 322 20.44 -1.90 -18.81
N THR A 323 20.30 -0.57 -18.75
CA THR A 323 20.79 0.33 -19.81
C THR A 323 22.29 0.16 -20.03
N ARG A 324 23.07 0.06 -18.94
CA ARG A 324 24.51 -0.14 -18.99
C ARG A 324 24.89 -1.50 -19.58
N ILE A 325 24.22 -2.57 -19.15
CA ILE A 325 24.42 -3.92 -19.69
C ILE A 325 24.18 -3.93 -21.19
N ARG A 326 23.04 -3.39 -21.65
CA ARG A 326 22.73 -3.27 -23.07
C ARG A 326 23.76 -2.45 -23.84
N THR A 327 24.24 -1.34 -23.27
CA THR A 327 25.26 -0.49 -23.91
C THR A 327 26.60 -1.21 -24.05
N THR A 328 26.95 -2.06 -23.08
CA THR A 328 28.25 -2.74 -23.01
C THR A 328 28.27 -4.01 -23.86
N HIS A 329 27.19 -4.81 -23.79
CA HIS A 329 27.13 -6.17 -24.34
C HIS A 329 26.22 -6.31 -25.56
N GLY A 330 25.49 -5.26 -25.91
CA GLY A 330 24.58 -5.23 -27.05
C GLY A 330 23.17 -5.76 -26.75
N GLU A 331 22.30 -5.65 -27.75
CA GLU A 331 20.87 -5.96 -27.63
C GLU A 331 20.54 -7.46 -27.50
N LYS A 332 21.47 -8.33 -27.90
CA LYS A 332 21.30 -9.79 -27.84
C LYS A 332 21.82 -10.41 -26.55
N CYS A 333 22.28 -9.58 -25.60
CA CYS A 333 22.81 -10.06 -24.33
C CYS A 333 21.74 -10.87 -23.57
N GLU A 334 22.08 -12.06 -23.12
CA GLU A 334 21.27 -12.84 -22.18
C GLU A 334 21.73 -12.54 -20.74
N VAL A 335 20.79 -12.45 -19.80
CA VAL A 335 21.07 -12.07 -18.41
C VAL A 335 20.59 -13.13 -17.45
N HIS A 336 21.51 -13.74 -16.69
CA HIS A 336 21.19 -14.64 -15.59
C HIS A 336 21.00 -13.86 -14.30
N VAL A 337 19.79 -13.85 -13.74
CA VAL A 337 19.44 -13.06 -12.54
C VAL A 337 19.39 -13.96 -11.32
N PHE A 338 20.17 -13.60 -10.29
CA PHE A 338 20.25 -14.25 -8.99
C PHE A 338 19.75 -13.29 -7.90
N PRO A 339 18.45 -13.33 -7.56
CA PRO A 339 17.86 -12.34 -6.67
C PRO A 339 17.72 -12.83 -5.22
N ALA A 340 18.28 -12.06 -4.28
CA ALA A 340 17.94 -12.07 -2.86
C ALA A 340 17.36 -10.70 -2.51
N VAL A 341 16.04 -10.54 -2.70
CA VAL A 341 15.37 -9.24 -2.63
C VAL A 341 14.05 -9.29 -1.84
N PRO A 342 13.57 -8.16 -1.30
CA PRO A 342 12.20 -8.03 -0.79
C PRO A 342 11.15 -8.29 -1.88
N ASN A 343 9.93 -8.68 -1.47
CA ASN A 343 8.85 -9.01 -2.40
C ASN A 343 8.49 -7.85 -3.34
N SER A 344 8.41 -6.63 -2.82
CA SER A 344 8.07 -5.45 -3.63
C SER A 344 9.14 -5.16 -4.69
N VAL A 345 10.41 -5.30 -4.34
CA VAL A 345 11.55 -5.19 -5.26
C VAL A 345 11.46 -6.26 -6.36
N ALA A 346 11.08 -7.50 -6.02
CA ALA A 346 10.90 -8.56 -7.02
C ALA A 346 9.83 -8.20 -8.05
N VAL A 347 8.70 -7.63 -7.63
CA VAL A 347 7.66 -7.15 -8.56
C VAL A 347 8.18 -6.00 -9.42
N GLU A 348 8.91 -5.04 -8.83
CA GLU A 348 9.49 -3.91 -9.58
C GLU A 348 10.55 -4.32 -10.59
N ILE A 349 11.37 -5.35 -10.31
CA ILE A 349 12.30 -5.93 -11.29
C ILE A 349 11.57 -6.28 -12.58
N GLY A 350 10.42 -6.96 -12.47
CA GLY A 350 9.61 -7.34 -13.62
C GLY A 350 8.87 -6.17 -14.27
N ARG A 351 8.24 -5.29 -13.46
CA ARG A 351 7.48 -4.13 -13.98
C ARG A 351 8.36 -3.16 -14.76
N ALA A 352 9.62 -3.03 -14.36
CA ALA A 352 10.56 -2.12 -14.99
C ALA A 352 11.00 -2.57 -16.39
N LEU A 353 10.79 -3.84 -16.76
CA LEU A 353 11.20 -4.38 -18.05
C LEU A 353 10.40 -3.78 -19.21
N LEU A 354 11.12 -3.47 -20.27
CA LEU A 354 10.62 -2.97 -21.54
C LEU A 354 10.71 -4.10 -22.58
N PRO A 355 9.58 -4.73 -22.99
CA PRO A 355 9.56 -5.95 -23.81
C PRO A 355 10.25 -5.90 -25.19
N LYS A 356 10.70 -4.72 -25.63
CA LYS A 356 11.37 -4.52 -26.94
C LYS A 356 12.81 -4.03 -26.78
N ILE A 357 13.24 -3.76 -25.56
CA ILE A 357 14.50 -3.07 -25.26
C ILE A 357 15.31 -3.85 -24.23
N ASP A 358 14.69 -4.47 -23.24
CA ASP A 358 15.46 -5.16 -22.22
C ASP A 358 15.86 -6.57 -22.66
N PRO A 359 17.00 -7.07 -22.16
CA PRO A 359 17.51 -8.40 -22.52
C PRO A 359 16.62 -9.52 -21.97
N THR A 360 16.67 -10.68 -22.63
CA THR A 360 16.11 -11.92 -22.09
C THR A 360 16.74 -12.24 -20.74
N MET A 361 15.90 -12.50 -19.73
CA MET A 361 16.35 -12.80 -18.37
C MET A 361 16.04 -14.24 -17.97
N HIS A 362 17.06 -14.95 -17.51
CA HIS A 362 16.96 -16.26 -16.90
C HIS A 362 16.93 -16.10 -15.38
N LEU A 363 15.79 -16.40 -14.77
CA LEU A 363 15.56 -16.24 -13.35
C LEU A 363 15.95 -17.50 -12.59
N TYR A 364 16.76 -17.31 -11.55
CA TYR A 364 17.18 -18.38 -10.66
C TYR A 364 16.42 -18.34 -9.33
N ASN A 365 16.06 -19.51 -8.82
CA ASN A 365 15.55 -19.68 -7.47
C ASN A 365 16.56 -20.47 -6.62
N ARG A 366 16.74 -20.06 -5.36
CA ARG A 366 17.50 -20.85 -4.39
C ARG A 366 16.59 -21.91 -3.77
N ASN A 367 16.83 -23.19 -4.07
CA ASN A 367 15.97 -24.28 -3.64
C ASN A 367 16.47 -24.92 -2.33
N ALA A 368 15.72 -24.79 -1.24
CA ALA A 368 15.92 -25.61 -0.05
C ALA A 368 15.49 -27.08 -0.32
N PRO A 369 16.22 -28.11 0.17
CA PRO A 369 17.22 -28.07 1.24
C PRO A 369 18.69 -28.04 0.79
N ASN A 370 18.97 -28.14 -0.51
CA ASN A 370 20.36 -28.21 -1.00
C ASN A 370 20.99 -26.83 -1.19
N ASP A 371 20.20 -25.75 -1.05
CA ASP A 371 20.60 -24.35 -1.18
C ASP A 371 21.28 -23.97 -2.51
N VAL A 372 21.10 -24.80 -3.54
CA VAL A 372 21.64 -24.56 -4.88
C VAL A 372 20.66 -23.73 -5.70
N PHE A 373 21.18 -22.75 -6.42
CA PHE A 373 20.42 -22.00 -7.41
C PHE A 373 20.10 -22.86 -8.64
N ARG A 374 18.86 -22.81 -9.09
CA ARG A 374 18.42 -23.42 -10.36
C ARG A 374 17.68 -22.39 -11.19
N GLN A 375 17.91 -22.43 -12.50
CA GLN A 375 17.06 -21.68 -13.42
C GLN A 375 15.66 -22.28 -13.40
N VAL A 376 14.66 -21.44 -13.15
CA VAL A 376 13.26 -21.86 -13.03
C VAL A 376 12.34 -21.17 -14.03
N MET A 377 12.80 -20.06 -14.60
CA MET A 377 11.99 -19.26 -15.50
C MET A 377 12.87 -18.47 -16.47
N THR A 378 12.39 -18.28 -17.69
CA THR A 378 12.87 -17.26 -18.62
C THR A 378 11.75 -16.25 -18.84
N ILE A 379 12.11 -14.97 -18.89
CA ILE A 379 11.24 -13.84 -19.24
C ILE A 379 11.92 -12.99 -20.32
N GLU A 380 11.10 -12.35 -21.15
CA GLU A 380 11.49 -11.62 -22.37
C GLU A 380 10.78 -10.27 -22.46
#